data_AF-A0A7Y0JPT1-F1
#
_entry.id   AF-A0A7Y0JPT1-F1
#
_cell.length_a   1.000
_cell.length_b   1.000
_cell.length_c   1.000
_cell.angle_alpha   90.00
_cell.angle_beta   90.00
_cell.angle_gamma   90.00
#
_symmetry.space_group_name_H-M   'P 1'
#
loop_
_entity.id
_entity.type
_entity.pdbx_description
1 polymer ?
#
loop_
_entity_poly.entity_id
_entity_poly.type
_entity_poly.pdbx_seq_one_letter_code
_entity_poly.pdbx_strand_id
1 'polypeptide(L)' 'MDPGPFHHEHQHEMRFPAPDEVIAALALDDAWQVETSQVHPRTQTGPDGKPATRTDATVKLRRRA' A
#
# COMPACT_ATOMS: atom_id res chain seq x y z
N MET A 1 11.53 13.47 -28.21
CA MET A 1 10.29 12.75 -27.83
C MET A 1 9.67 13.54 -26.71
N ASP A 2 8.50 14.12 -26.96
CA ASP A 2 7.69 14.79 -25.94
C ASP A 2 7.01 13.68 -25.11
N PRO A 3 7.26 13.58 -23.80
CA PRO A 3 6.75 12.48 -22.99
C PRO A 3 5.23 12.60 -22.69
N GLY A 4 4.58 13.66 -23.18
CA GLY A 4 3.15 13.87 -23.06
C GLY A 4 2.73 14.39 -21.69
N PRO A 5 1.48 14.87 -21.56
CA PRO A 5 0.99 15.59 -20.37
C PRO A 5 0.82 14.72 -19.12
N PHE A 6 1.09 13.41 -19.21
CA PHE A 6 1.02 12.46 -18.11
C PHE A 6 2.40 11.94 -17.68
N HIS A 7 3.48 12.62 -18.08
CA HIS A 7 4.83 12.26 -17.63
C HIS A 7 5.02 12.72 -16.18
N HIS A 8 4.69 11.83 -15.25
CA HIS A 8 5.05 11.99 -13.86
C HIS A 8 6.50 11.50 -13.68
N GLU A 9 7.44 12.41 -13.46
CA GLU A 9 8.73 12.07 -12.86
C GLU A 9 8.48 11.57 -11.43
N HIS A 10 8.28 10.26 -11.28
CA HIS A 10 8.20 9.62 -9.96
C HIS A 10 9.62 9.48 -9.38
N GLN A 11 10.31 10.60 -9.14
CA GLN A 11 11.62 10.63 -8.47
C GLN A 11 11.45 10.87 -6.96
N HIS A 12 10.72 10.02 -6.27
CA HIS A 12 10.84 9.93 -4.81
C HIS A 12 10.72 8.46 -4.41
N GLU A 13 11.60 8.01 -3.51
CA GLU A 13 11.49 6.72 -2.83
C GLU A 13 10.24 6.77 -1.93
N MET A 14 9.07 6.63 -2.56
CA MET A 14 7.79 6.73 -1.89
C MET A 14 7.58 5.50 -1.03
N ARG A 15 7.68 5.71 0.28
CA ARG A 15 7.49 4.67 1.27
C ARG A 15 6.01 4.55 1.63
N PHE A 16 5.38 3.44 1.24
CA PHE A 16 4.01 3.11 1.63
C PHE A 16 3.97 2.57 3.08
N PRO A 17 2.89 2.80 3.85
CA PRO A 17 2.73 2.25 5.19
C PRO A 17 2.63 0.72 5.17
N ALA A 18 3.24 0.06 6.16
CA ALA A 18 3.00 -1.34 6.46
C ALA A 18 1.58 -1.49 7.06
N PRO A 19 0.95 -2.68 6.98
CA PRO A 19 -0.41 -2.87 7.48
C PRO A 19 -0.55 -2.54 8.99
N ASP A 20 0.47 -2.82 9.81
CA ASP A 20 0.46 -2.49 11.24
C ASP A 20 0.52 -0.97 11.50
N GLU A 21 1.21 -0.23 10.63
CA GLU A 21 1.26 1.24 10.72
C GLU A 21 -0.07 1.87 10.30
N VAL A 22 -0.74 1.26 9.30
CA VAL A 22 -2.13 1.62 8.97
C VAL A 22 -3.02 1.39 10.18
N ILE A 23 -2.94 0.22 10.84
CA ILE A 23 -3.74 -0.08 12.03
C ILE A 23 -3.46 0.91 13.16
N ALA A 24 -2.19 1.23 13.44
CA ALA A 24 -1.82 2.20 14.46
C ALA A 24 -2.37 3.61 14.15
N ALA A 25 -2.32 4.03 12.89
CA ALA A 25 -2.83 5.34 12.46
C ALA A 25 -4.36 5.46 12.56
N LEU A 26 -5.10 4.35 12.58
CA LEU A 26 -6.56 4.36 12.75
C LEU A 26 -7.01 4.69 14.18
N ALA A 27 -6.10 4.68 15.16
CA ALA A 27 -6.38 5.00 16.57
C ALA A 27 -7.61 4.25 17.13
N LEU A 28 -7.68 2.95 16.85
CA LEU A 28 -8.81 2.09 17.24
C LEU A 28 -8.85 1.89 18.76
N ASP A 29 -10.05 1.83 19.31
CA ASP A 29 -10.28 1.39 20.69
C ASP A 29 -10.19 -0.14 20.84
N ASP A 30 -10.24 -0.61 22.08
CA ASP A 30 -10.14 -2.04 22.42
C ASP A 30 -11.36 -2.89 21.97
N ALA A 31 -12.41 -2.25 21.44
CA ALA A 31 -13.54 -2.95 20.87
C ALA A 31 -13.20 -3.53 19.49
N TRP A 32 -12.08 -3.17 18.87
CA TRP A 32 -11.65 -3.74 17.60
C TRP A 32 -10.69 -4.91 17.78
N GLN A 33 -10.85 -5.91 16.93
CA GLN A 33 -9.93 -7.03 16.79
C GLN A 33 -9.35 -7.04 15.38
N VAL A 34 -8.03 -7.13 15.28
CA VAL A 34 -7.35 -7.40 14.02
C VAL A 34 -7.53 -8.87 13.66
N GLU A 35 -8.14 -9.14 12.51
CA GLU A 35 -8.26 -10.48 11.94
C GLU A 35 -7.22 -10.75 10.85
N THR A 36 -6.71 -9.70 10.20
CA THR A 36 -5.68 -9.83 9.16
C THR A 36 -4.81 -8.57 9.16
N SER A 37 -3.50 -8.76 9.10
CA SER A 37 -2.48 -7.73 8.83
C SER A 37 -1.41 -8.41 7.99
N GLN A 38 -1.42 -8.18 6.67
CA GLN A 38 -0.59 -8.91 5.72
C GLN A 38 -0.06 -8.02 4.60
N VAL A 39 1.10 -8.38 4.07
CA VAL A 39 1.71 -7.79 2.89
C VAL A 39 1.68 -8.77 1.73
N HIS A 40 1.49 -8.26 0.51
CA HIS A 40 1.39 -9.05 -0.71
C HIS A 40 2.31 -8.45 -1.78
N PRO A 41 3.43 -9.09 -2.11
CA PRO A 41 4.26 -8.65 -3.23
C PRO A 41 3.51 -8.95 -4.54
N ARG A 42 3.49 -7.96 -5.43
CA ARG A 42 2.84 -8.04 -6.73
C ARG A 42 3.77 -7.49 -7.80
N THR A 43 3.90 -8.19 -8.91
CA THR A 43 4.58 -7.69 -10.10
C THR A 43 3.62 -6.84 -10.93
N GLN A 44 4.06 -5.65 -11.33
CA GLN A 44 3.35 -4.75 -12.22
C GLN A 44 4.29 -4.26 -13.32
N THR A 45 3.80 -4.16 -14.55
CA THR A 45 4.54 -3.51 -15.63
C THR A 45 4.44 -2.00 -15.47
N GLY A 46 5.60 -1.34 -15.33
CA GLY A 46 5.69 0.11 -15.23
C GLY A 46 5.43 0.80 -16.58
N PRO A 47 5.29 2.14 -16.58
CA PRO A 47 5.10 2.92 -17.81
C PRO A 47 6.26 2.80 -18.81
N ASP A 48 7.45 2.44 -18.32
CA ASP A 48 8.65 2.17 -19.12
C ASP A 48 8.67 0.77 -19.76
N GLY A 49 7.61 -0.02 -19.55
CA GLY A 49 7.47 -1.38 -20.05
C GLY A 49 8.23 -2.43 -19.23
N LYS A 50 8.89 -2.06 -18.14
CA LYS A 50 9.68 -2.98 -17.31
C LYS A 50 8.85 -3.51 -16.13
N PRO A 51 9.08 -4.76 -15.69
CA PRO A 51 8.45 -5.27 -14.48
C PRO A 51 9.03 -4.56 -13.25
N ALA A 52 8.15 -4.19 -12.33
CA ALA A 52 8.47 -3.68 -11.00
C ALA A 52 7.67 -4.46 -9.95
N THR A 53 8.25 -4.63 -8.76
CA THR A 53 7.53 -5.21 -7.62
C THR A 53 6.95 -4.10 -6.77
N ARG A 54 5.64 -4.19 -6.50
CA ARG A 54 4.95 -3.36 -5.51
C ARG A 54 4.45 -4.24 -4.38
N THR A 55 4.53 -3.74 -3.15
CA THR A 55 3.98 -4.44 -1.99
C THR A 55 2.66 -3.80 -1.63
N ASP A 56 1.57 -4.55 -1.80
CA ASP A 56 0.24 -4.13 -1.35
C ASP A 56 0.03 -4.64 0.10
N ALA A 57 -0.85 -3.99 0.86
CA ALA A 57 -1.16 -4.33 2.25
C ALA A 57 -2.66 -4.64 2.43
N THR A 58 -2.99 -5.68 3.19
CA THR A 58 -4.36 -6.04 3.56
C THR A 58 -4.52 -5.95 5.06
N VAL A 59 -5.55 -5.22 5.51
CA VAL A 59 -6.00 -5.17 6.89
C VAL A 59 -7.46 -5.59 6.96
N LYS A 60 -7.80 -6.46 7.91
CA LYS A 60 -9.18 -6.81 8.25
C LYS A 60 -9.40 -6.63 9.74
N LEU A 61 -10.45 -5.89 10.07
CA LEU A 61 -10.82 -5.57 11.44
C LEU A 61 -12.25 -6.05 11.71
N ARG A 62 -12.50 -6.52 12.92
CA ARG A 62 -13.84 -6.87 13.40
C ARG A 62 -14.11 -6.12 14.70
N ARG A 63 -15.25 -5.46 14.78
CA ARG A 63 -15.73 -4.90 16.05
C ARG A 63 -16.33 -6.01 16.90
N ARG A 64 -15.91 -6.07 18.16
CA ARG A 64 -16.45 -6.95 19.20
C ARG A 64 -17.81 -6.37 19.65
N ALA A 65 -18.78 -7.26 19.83
CA ALA A 65 -20.13 -6.91 20.26
C ALA A 65 -20.16 -6.51 21.74
#